data_AF-A0A7Y0S2U7-F1
#
_entry.id   AF-A0A7Y0S2U7-F1
#
_cell.length_a   1.000
_cell.length_b   1.000
_cell.length_c   1.000
_cell.angle_alpha   90.00
_cell.angle_beta   90.00
_cell.angle_gamma   90.00
#
_symmetry.space_group_name_H-M   'P 1'
#
loop_
_entity.id
_entity.type
_entity.pdbx_description
1 polymer ?
#
loop_
_entity_poly.entity_id
_entity_poly.type
_entity_poly.pdbx_seq_one_letter_code
_entity_poly.pdbx_strand_id
1 'polypeptide(L)'
;IHITRTVFLWLFRYLDHVELDVGGGYKHRLGPEYVKPVGHEEDEALLPYSKNSFAGYRLLQEFFSLPDKFMFFDIKGLEWLKG
;
A
#
# COMPACT_ATOMS: atom_id res chain seq x y z
N ILE A 1 2.03 1.29 18.39
CA ILE A 1 2.62 2.15 17.32
C ILE A 1 3.84 1.51 16.64
N HIS A 2 4.80 0.89 17.35
CA HIS A 2 5.99 0.29 16.70
C HIS A 2 5.72 -0.97 15.85
N ILE A 3 4.74 -1.78 16.22
CA ILE A 3 4.47 -3.07 15.54
C ILE A 3 4.04 -2.86 14.07
N THR A 4 3.17 -1.89 13.80
CA THR A 4 2.63 -1.63 12.45
C THR A 4 3.72 -1.30 11.45
N ARG A 5 4.71 -0.48 11.84
CA ARG A 5 5.84 -0.11 10.98
C ARG A 5 6.72 -1.31 10.65
N THR A 6 6.98 -2.16 11.64
CA THR A 6 7.74 -3.40 11.42
C THR A 6 7.01 -4.34 10.47
N VAL A 7 5.69 -4.52 10.66
CA VAL A 7 4.88 -5.36 9.77
C VAL A 7 4.89 -4.82 8.34
N PHE A 8 4.72 -3.51 8.15
CA PHE A 8 4.76 -2.89 6.83
C PHE A 8 6.13 -3.05 6.16
N LEU A 9 7.22 -2.86 6.90
CA LEU A 9 8.57 -3.13 6.39
C LEU A 9 8.74 -4.59 5.97
N TRP A 10 8.23 -5.53 6.76
CA TRP A 10 8.31 -6.96 6.43
C TRP A 10 7.48 -7.30 5.20
N LEU A 11 6.29 -6.73 5.08
CA LEU A 11 5.41 -6.88 3.93
C LEU A 11 6.08 -6.44 2.61
N PHE A 12 6.86 -5.35 2.62
CA PHE A 12 7.47 -4.83 1.39
C PHE A 12 8.91 -5.28 1.13
N ARG A 13 9.60 -5.81 2.14
CA ARG A 13 11.01 -6.24 2.01
C ARG A 13 11.21 -7.75 2.03
N TYR A 14 10.33 -8.49 2.70
CA TYR A 14 10.53 -9.91 3.01
C TYR A 14 9.30 -10.78 2.71
N LEU A 15 8.27 -10.24 2.06
CA LEU A 15 7.11 -11.01 1.65
C LEU A 15 7.50 -12.01 0.56
N ASP A 16 7.24 -13.30 0.83
CA ASP A 16 7.44 -14.38 -0.13
C ASP A 16 6.19 -14.60 -0.99
N HIS A 17 5.00 -14.66 -0.36
CA HIS A 17 3.71 -14.72 -1.03
C HIS A 17 2.56 -14.40 -0.05
N VAL A 18 1.37 -14.15 -0.60
CA VAL A 18 0.11 -14.08 0.11
C VAL A 18 -0.76 -15.26 -0.31
N GLU A 19 -1.42 -15.92 0.65
CA GLU A 19 -2.39 -16.97 0.37
C GLU A 19 -3.81 -16.45 0.69
N LEU A 20 -4.69 -16.43 -0.31
CA LEU A 20 -6.10 -16.12 -0.15
C LEU A 20 -6.90 -17.42 0.00
N ASP A 21 -7.61 -17.55 1.13
CA ASP A 21 -8.58 -18.62 1.37
C ASP A 21 -10.00 -18.03 1.32
N VAL A 22 -10.78 -18.46 0.33
CA VAL A 22 -12.16 -17.98 0.10
C VAL A 22 -13.21 -18.95 0.67
N GLY A 23 -12.78 -19.96 1.42
CA GLY A 23 -13.65 -21.07 1.82
C GLY A 23 -13.85 -22.08 0.69
N GLY A 24 -14.37 -23.26 1.04
CA GLY A 24 -14.57 -24.35 0.08
C GLY A 24 -13.28 -25.06 -0.37
N GLY A 25 -12.14 -24.82 0.30
CA GLY A 25 -10.87 -25.48 0.03
C GLY A 25 -10.09 -24.90 -1.15
N TYR A 26 -10.61 -23.87 -1.81
CA TYR A 26 -9.88 -23.17 -2.87
C TYR A 26 -8.95 -22.14 -2.25
N LYS A 27 -7.64 -22.31 -2.47
CA LYS A 27 -6.60 -21.41 -2.03
C LYS A 27 -5.87 -20.85 -3.24
N HIS A 28 -5.75 -19.53 -3.30
CA HIS A 28 -5.03 -18.86 -4.37
C HIS A 28 -3.78 -18.19 -3.80
N ARG A 29 -2.63 -18.44 -4.44
CA ARG A 29 -1.36 -17.84 -4.05
C ARG A 29 -1.05 -16.64 -4.93
N LEU A 30 -0.82 -15.49 -4.31
CA LEU A 30 -0.37 -14.26 -4.96
C LEU A 30 1.09 -14.01 -4.60
N GLY A 31 1.92 -13.71 -5.59
CA GLY A 31 3.29 -13.27 -5.38
C GLY A 31 3.37 -11.87 -4.74
N PRO A 32 4.55 -11.47 -4.24
CA PRO A 32 4.74 -10.18 -3.58
C PRO A 32 4.51 -8.99 -4.52
N GLU A 33 4.64 -9.19 -5.83
CA GLU A 33 4.37 -8.17 -6.85
C GLU A 33 2.92 -7.67 -6.84
N TYR A 34 1.99 -8.45 -6.29
CA TYR A 34 0.59 -8.09 -6.17
C TYR A 34 0.28 -7.22 -4.94
N VAL A 35 1.23 -7.05 -4.01
CA VAL A 35 1.08 -6.17 -2.85
C VAL A 35 1.85 -4.88 -3.12
N LYS A 36 1.15 -3.75 -3.24
CA LYS A 36 1.75 -2.45 -3.62
C LYS A 36 1.55 -1.41 -2.53
N PRO A 37 2.60 -0.71 -2.07
CA PRO A 37 2.41 0.42 -1.17
C PRO A 37 1.72 1.56 -1.92
N VAL A 38 0.92 2.35 -1.22
CA VAL A 38 0.20 3.50 -1.79
C VAL A 38 0.38 4.74 -0.90
N GLY A 39 0.01 5.90 -1.42
CA GLY A 39 0.04 7.20 -0.74
C GLY A 39 1.11 8.17 -1.25
N HIS A 40 1.86 7.80 -2.29
CA HIS A 40 2.96 8.59 -2.85
C HIS A 40 2.59 9.27 -4.17
N GLU A 41 1.65 8.72 -4.92
CA GLU A 41 1.28 9.22 -6.25
C GLU A 41 0.56 10.57 -6.16
N GLU A 42 0.44 11.24 -7.31
CA GLU A 42 -0.16 12.58 -7.39
C GLU A 42 -1.68 12.55 -7.19
N ASP A 43 -2.35 11.52 -7.73
CA ASP A 43 -3.78 11.28 -7.57
C ASP A 43 -4.16 10.76 -6.17
N GLU A 44 -3.17 10.40 -5.36
CA GLU A 44 -3.33 9.99 -3.97
C GLU A 44 -3.11 11.16 -2.98
N ALA A 45 -2.93 12.39 -3.45
CA ALA A 45 -2.74 13.57 -2.60
C ALA A 45 -3.93 13.83 -1.66
N LEU A 46 -3.66 14.05 -0.37
CA LEU A 46 -4.70 14.37 0.62
C LEU A 46 -4.83 15.87 0.87
N LEU A 47 -3.72 16.60 0.74
CA LEU A 47 -3.69 18.04 0.94
C LEU A 47 -3.65 18.76 -0.40
N PRO A 48 -4.40 19.87 -0.55
CA PRO A 48 -4.33 20.68 -1.75
C PRO A 48 -2.90 21.20 -1.91
N TYR A 49 -2.29 20.92 -3.05
CA TYR A 49 -0.91 21.28 -3.34
C TYR A 49 -0.83 22.04 -4.67
N SER A 50 0.00 23.08 -4.72
CA SER A 50 0.17 23.88 -5.92
C SER A 50 0.86 23.05 -7.02
N LYS A 51 0.34 23.09 -8.25
CA LYS A 51 0.95 22.42 -9.42
C LYS A 51 2.34 22.97 -9.78
N ASN A 52 2.68 24.16 -9.27
CA ASN A 52 3.97 24.82 -9.51
C ASN A 52 5.02 24.49 -8.45
N SER A 53 4.67 23.64 -7.47
CA SER A 53 5.53 23.28 -6.35
C SER A 53 6.07 21.87 -6.53
N PHE A 54 7.33 21.64 -6.13
CA PHE A 54 7.99 20.34 -6.29
C PHE A 54 7.30 19.26 -5.44
N ALA A 55 6.96 18.12 -6.08
CA ALA A 55 6.20 17.03 -5.46
C ALA A 55 6.82 16.48 -4.16
N GLY A 56 8.15 16.52 -4.01
CA GLY A 56 8.81 16.06 -2.79
C GLY A 56 8.45 16.87 -1.54
N TYR A 57 8.13 18.16 -1.67
CA TYR A 57 7.69 18.98 -0.53
C TYR A 57 6.28 18.59 -0.07
N ARG A 58 5.40 18.18 -1.00
CA ARG A 58 4.08 17.63 -0.65
C ARG A 58 4.24 16.39 0.22
N LEU A 59 5.08 15.45 -0.21
CA LEU A 59 5.31 14.21 0.55
C LEU A 59 5.85 14.50 1.95
N LEU A 60 6.77 15.45 2.08
CA LEU A 60 7.31 15.86 3.38
C LEU A 60 6.21 16.48 4.27
N GLN A 61 5.40 17.37 3.71
CA GLN A 61 4.29 18.00 4.41
C GLN A 61 3.25 16.96 4.86
N GLU A 62 2.86 16.05 3.97
CA GLU A 62 1.94 14.96 4.28
C GLU A 62 2.52 14.00 5.33
N PHE A 63 3.83 13.72 5.28
CA PHE A 63 4.49 12.86 6.27
C PHE A 63 4.45 13.46 7.68
N PHE A 64 4.65 14.77 7.82
CA PHE A 64 4.55 15.43 9.12
C PHE A 64 3.12 15.72 9.57
N SER A 65 2.17 15.82 8.64
CA SER A 65 0.76 16.12 8.95
C SER A 65 -0.06 14.87 9.23
N LEU A 66 0.14 13.79 8.46
CA LEU A 66 -0.59 12.52 8.55
C LEU A 66 0.28 11.36 8.05
N PRO A 67 1.23 10.86 8.86
CA PRO A 67 2.15 9.80 8.45
C PRO A 67 1.45 8.47 8.14
N ASP A 68 0.27 8.23 8.72
CA ASP A 68 -0.49 7.00 8.54
C ASP A 68 -0.97 6.80 7.09
N LYS A 69 -1.01 7.87 6.28
CA LYS A 69 -1.28 7.80 4.83
C LYS A 69 -0.32 6.84 4.11
N PHE A 70 0.94 6.80 4.53
CA PHE A 70 1.98 5.97 3.91
C PHE A 70 1.99 4.53 4.40
N MET A 71 1.03 4.15 5.24
CA MET A 71 0.88 2.82 5.80
C MET A 71 -0.21 1.99 5.11
N PHE A 72 -0.72 2.47 3.97
CA PHE A 72 -1.70 1.78 3.15
C PHE A 72 -1.03 0.99 2.03
N PHE A 73 -1.73 -0.04 1.56
CA PHE A 73 -1.32 -0.84 0.43
C PHE A 73 -2.51 -1.44 -0.29
N ASP A 74 -2.31 -1.68 -1.58
CA ASP A 74 -3.27 -2.37 -2.44
C ASP A 74 -2.87 -3.84 -2.63
N ILE A 75 -3.88 -4.70 -2.73
CA ILE A 75 -3.73 -6.06 -3.25
C ILE A 75 -4.35 -6.09 -4.64
N LYS A 76 -3.52 -6.37 -5.65
CA LYS A 76 -3.92 -6.56 -7.05
C LYS A 76 -4.07 -8.04 -7.37
N GLY A 77 -4.48 -8.41 -8.58
CA GLY A 77 -4.56 -9.82 -8.99
C GLY A 77 -5.77 -10.55 -8.40
N LEU A 78 -6.80 -9.79 -8.00
CA LEU A 78 -8.03 -10.31 -7.41
C LEU A 78 -9.16 -10.46 -8.43
N GLU A 79 -8.87 -10.32 -9.72
CA GLU A 79 -9.86 -10.38 -10.80
C GLU A 79 -10.54 -11.75 -10.89
N TRP A 80 -9.87 -12.81 -10.45
CA TRP A 80 -10.42 -14.16 -10.35
C TRP A 80 -11.53 -14.31 -9.28
N LEU A 81 -11.64 -13.37 -8.34
CA LEU A 81 -12.74 -13.32 -7.37
C LEU A 81 -14.04 -12.78 -7.97
N LYS A 82 -13.98 -12.18 -9.16
CA LYS A 82 -15.19 -11.70 -9.84
C LYS A 82 -15.96 -12.90 -10.37
N GLY A 83 -16.94 -13.36 -9.57
CA GLY A 83 -18.08 -14.13 -10.04
C GLY A 83 -19.05 -13.27 -10.82
#